data_AF-A0A2D4VEI2-F1
#
_entry.id   AF-A0A2D4VEI2-F1
#
_cell.length_a   1.000
_cell.length_b   1.000
_cell.length_c   1.000
_cell.angle_alpha   90.00
_cell.angle_beta   90.00
_cell.angle_gamma   90.00
#
_symmetry.space_group_name_H-M   'P 1'
#
loop_
_entity.id
_entity.type
_entity.pdbx_description
1 polymer ?
#
loop_
_entity_poly.entity_id
_entity_poly.type
_entity_poly.pdbx_seq_one_letter_code
_entity_poly.pdbx_strand_id
1 'polypeptide(L)'
;MILVPFLLWRFFFLVLAVNYGMTVQTILAGEFDHTGLPAAMTTMEAVANGVEAFGWLLVFVLSWTGRRQGAARIAVFLAGLLFFDVVTTFILPMPLPPYFLAWGTVLVGVELLGARALYREVQHESVA
;
A
#
# COMPACT_ATOMS: atom_id res chain seq x y z
N MET A 1 -7.18 -22.44 15.65
CA MET A 1 -6.31 -22.50 14.44
C MET A 1 -6.85 -21.45 13.49
N ILE A 2 -6.16 -20.37 13.11
CA ILE A 2 -4.78 -20.34 12.59
C ILE A 2 -4.15 -18.95 12.91
N LEU A 3 -3.25 -18.86 13.90
CA LEU A 3 -2.57 -17.60 14.27
C LEU A 3 -1.50 -17.18 13.23
N VAL A 4 -0.90 -18.18 12.58
CA VAL A 4 0.19 -18.04 11.61
C VAL A 4 -0.18 -17.22 10.36
N PRO A 5 -1.32 -17.45 9.66
CA PRO A 5 -1.67 -16.69 8.46
C PRO A 5 -2.01 -15.23 8.78
N PHE A 6 -2.49 -14.92 9.98
CA PHE A 6 -2.75 -13.52 10.33
C PHE A 6 -1.45 -12.74 10.58
N LEU A 7 -0.42 -13.39 11.15
CA LEU A 7 0.92 -12.79 11.27
C LEU A 7 1.54 -12.49 9.90
N LEU A 8 1.30 -13.34 8.89
CA LEU A 8 1.75 -13.08 7.52
C LEU A 8 1.14 -11.80 6.96
N TRP A 9 -0.15 -11.55 7.20
CA TRP A 9 -0.79 -10.29 6.78
C TRP A 9 -0.21 -9.07 7.48
N ARG A 10 0.09 -9.17 8.78
CA ARG A 10 0.77 -8.09 9.50
C ARG A 10 2.15 -7.79 8.92
N PHE A 11 2.95 -8.83 8.67
CA PHE A 11 4.26 -8.66 8.05
C PHE A 11 4.13 -8.06 6.64
N PHE A 12 3.15 -8.49 5.86
CA PHE A 12 2.84 -7.91 4.56
C PHE A 12 2.54 -6.40 4.64
N PHE A 13 1.71 -5.95 5.59
CA PHE A 13 1.45 -4.51 5.79
C PHE A 13 2.72 -3.73 6.14
N LEU A 14 3.61 -4.32 6.94
CA LEU A 14 4.91 -3.70 7.24
C LEU A 14 5.80 -3.62 5.99
N VAL A 15 5.83 -4.68 5.18
CA VAL A 15 6.58 -4.70 3.91
C VAL A 15 6.07 -3.61 2.97
N LEU A 16 4.75 -3.43 2.84
CA LEU A 16 4.17 -2.34 2.05
C LEU A 16 4.64 -0.98 2.55
N ALA A 17 4.54 -0.74 3.87
CA ALA A 17 4.96 0.53 4.48
C ALA A 17 6.43 0.86 4.18
N VAL A 18 7.32 -0.14 4.30
CA VAL A 18 8.74 0.01 3.98
C VAL A 18 8.95 0.24 2.49
N ASN A 19 8.28 -0.53 1.63
CA ASN A 19 8.40 -0.42 0.18
C ASN A 19 8.04 0.99 -0.31
N TYR A 20 6.88 1.51 0.09
CA TYR A 20 6.48 2.88 -0.27
C TYR A 20 7.41 3.94 0.34
N GLY A 21 7.88 3.73 1.58
CA GLY A 21 8.87 4.62 2.20
C GLY A 21 10.20 4.66 1.43
N MET A 22 10.63 3.51 0.89
CA MET A 22 11.79 3.45 0.00
C MET A 22 11.52 4.18 -1.31
N THR A 23 10.34 4.04 -1.91
CA THR A 23 9.96 4.80 -3.12
C THR A 23 10.05 6.31 -2.88
N VAL A 24 9.56 6.81 -1.74
CA VAL A 24 9.71 8.23 -1.38
C VAL A 24 11.18 8.64 -1.33
N GLN A 25 12.04 7.84 -0.69
CA GLN A 25 13.49 8.13 -0.64
C GLN A 25 14.11 8.16 -2.04
N THR A 26 13.77 7.20 -2.90
CA THR A 26 14.21 7.14 -4.30
C THR A 26 13.80 8.39 -5.08
N ILE A 27 12.56 8.87 -4.90
CA ILE A 27 12.10 10.10 -5.55
C ILE A 27 12.86 11.32 -5.02
N LEU A 28 13.02 11.44 -3.70
CA LEU A 28 13.73 12.57 -3.08
C LEU A 28 15.24 12.57 -3.39
N ALA A 29 15.82 11.41 -3.71
CA ALA A 29 17.21 11.28 -4.16
C ALA A 29 17.43 11.76 -5.61
N GLY A 30 16.36 12.15 -6.33
CA GLY A 30 16.45 12.66 -7.70
C GLY A 30 16.58 11.56 -8.76
N GLU A 31 16.29 10.29 -8.42
CA GLU A 31 16.44 9.20 -9.38
C GLU A 31 15.51 9.35 -10.60
N PHE A 32 14.46 10.16 -10.52
CA PHE A 32 13.54 10.43 -11.63
C PHE A 32 13.80 11.76 -12.36
N ASP A 33 14.85 12.52 -12.02
CA ASP A 33 15.11 13.83 -12.61
C ASP A 33 15.40 13.78 -14.12
N HIS A 34 15.91 12.64 -14.60
CA HIS A 34 16.24 12.41 -15.99
C HIS A 34 15.03 12.03 -16.88
N THR A 35 13.84 11.86 -16.28
CA THR A 35 12.63 11.41 -16.99
C THR A 35 11.93 12.52 -17.79
N GLY A 36 12.28 13.78 -17.53
CA GLY A 36 11.61 14.93 -18.14
C GLY A 36 10.21 15.21 -17.59
N LEU A 37 9.83 14.54 -16.48
CA LEU A 37 8.59 14.85 -15.77
C LEU A 37 8.64 16.24 -15.15
N PRO A 38 7.50 16.97 -15.09
CA PRO A 38 7.42 18.19 -14.30
C PRO A 38 7.73 17.91 -12.83
N ALA A 39 8.47 18.80 -12.16
CA ALA A 39 8.79 18.66 -10.73
C ALA A 39 7.56 18.56 -9.81
N ALA A 40 6.44 19.15 -10.23
CA ALA A 40 5.16 19.00 -9.54
C ALA A 40 4.67 17.54 -9.56
N MET A 41 4.91 16.80 -10.65
CA MET A 41 4.51 15.41 -10.77
C MET A 41 5.32 14.51 -9.84
N THR A 42 6.65 14.66 -9.81
CA THR A 42 7.51 13.90 -8.89
C THR A 42 7.20 14.22 -7.43
N THR A 43 6.82 15.46 -7.13
CA THR A 43 6.34 15.84 -5.78
C THR A 43 5.02 15.16 -5.43
N MET A 44 4.06 15.12 -6.37
CA MET A 44 2.78 14.43 -6.16
C MET A 44 2.98 12.93 -5.92
N GLU A 45 3.84 12.29 -6.71
CA GLU A 45 4.23 10.88 -6.56
C GLU A 45 4.84 10.62 -5.18
N ALA A 46 5.77 11.47 -4.73
CA ALA A 46 6.38 11.35 -3.40
C ALA A 46 5.34 11.51 -2.27
N VAL A 47 4.37 12.42 -2.44
CA VAL A 47 3.27 12.61 -1.47
C VAL A 47 2.35 11.40 -1.44
N ALA A 48 1.93 10.88 -2.61
CA ALA A 48 1.08 9.71 -2.71
C ALA A 48 1.73 8.48 -2.06
N ASN A 49 2.99 8.19 -2.41
CA ASN A 49 3.78 7.12 -1.80
C ASN A 49 4.00 7.37 -0.29
N GLY A 50 4.13 8.62 0.15
CA GLY A 50 4.23 8.95 1.57
C GLY A 50 2.94 8.65 2.35
N VAL A 51 1.79 8.94 1.76
CA VAL A 51 0.46 8.60 2.33
C VAL A 51 0.30 7.08 2.39
N GLU A 52 0.69 6.35 1.34
CA GLU A 52 0.71 4.89 1.32
C GLU A 52 1.61 4.33 2.43
N ALA A 53 2.86 4.80 2.53
CA ALA A 53 3.83 4.34 3.53
C ALA A 53 3.30 4.52 4.96
N PHE A 54 2.80 5.72 5.27
CA PHE A 54 2.25 6.02 6.58
C PHE A 54 0.95 5.24 6.84
N GLY A 55 0.09 5.15 5.84
CA GLY A 55 -1.17 4.42 5.90
C GLY A 55 -0.97 2.95 6.21
N TRP A 56 -0.07 2.26 5.50
CA TRP A 56 0.22 0.84 5.74
C TRP A 56 0.90 0.60 7.09
N LEU A 57 1.76 1.52 7.55
CA LEU A 57 2.31 1.46 8.89
C LEU A 57 1.21 1.60 9.95
N LEU A 58 0.24 2.50 9.73
CA LEU A 58 -0.90 2.67 10.61
C LEU A 58 -1.79 1.41 10.61
N VAL A 59 -2.05 0.79 9.45
CA VAL A 59 -2.76 -0.51 9.36
C VAL A 59 -2.03 -1.57 10.18
N PHE A 60 -0.71 -1.67 10.04
CA PHE A 60 0.12 -2.60 10.82
C PHE A 60 -0.04 -2.36 12.34
N VAL A 61 0.16 -1.13 12.82
CA VAL A 61 0.03 -0.78 14.24
C VAL A 61 -1.39 -1.04 14.76
N LEU A 62 -2.41 -0.62 14.02
CA LEU A 62 -3.81 -0.85 14.41
C LEU A 62 -4.18 -2.33 14.46
N SER A 63 -3.59 -3.15 13.59
CA SER A 63 -3.79 -4.60 13.61
C SER A 63 -3.25 -5.24 14.89
N TRP A 64 -2.19 -4.70 15.49
CA TRP A 64 -1.61 -5.17 16.76
C TRP A 64 -2.39 -4.69 17.99
N THR A 65 -2.94 -3.48 17.94
CA THR A 65 -3.70 -2.88 19.05
C THR A 65 -5.16 -3.35 19.15
N GLY A 66 -5.55 -4.34 18.36
CA GLY A 66 -6.92 -4.88 18.34
C GLY A 66 -7.93 -4.01 17.59
N ARG A 67 -7.53 -2.84 17.08
CA ARG A 67 -8.37 -1.89 16.30
C ARG A 67 -8.55 -2.32 14.85
N ARG A 68 -8.81 -3.61 14.61
CA ARG A 68 -8.77 -4.26 13.29
C ARG A 68 -9.84 -3.77 12.33
N GLN A 69 -11.01 -3.34 12.81
CA GLN A 69 -12.05 -2.76 11.94
C GLN A 69 -11.60 -1.43 11.31
N GLY A 70 -10.94 -0.57 12.09
CA GLY A 70 -10.33 0.66 11.59
C GLY A 70 -9.21 0.36 10.61
N ALA A 71 -8.34 -0.59 10.94
CA ALA A 71 -7.27 -1.06 10.05
C ALA A 71 -7.81 -1.57 8.70
N ALA A 72 -8.89 -2.36 8.71
CA ALA A 72 -9.49 -2.90 7.49
C ALA A 72 -10.03 -1.80 6.57
N ARG A 73 -10.69 -0.78 7.12
CA ARG A 73 -11.21 0.36 6.35
C ARG A 73 -10.09 1.17 5.71
N ILE A 74 -9.03 1.42 6.47
CA ILE A 74 -7.84 2.12 5.97
C ILE A 74 -7.18 1.29 4.86
N ALA A 75 -7.02 -0.02 5.05
CA ALA A 75 -6.42 -0.91 4.04
C ALA A 75 -7.21 -0.93 2.72
N VAL A 76 -8.56 -0.90 2.75
CA VAL A 76 -9.36 -0.78 1.52
C VAL A 76 -9.17 0.57 0.84
N PHE A 77 -9.10 1.65 1.63
CA PHE A 77 -8.85 2.99 1.08
C PHE A 77 -7.48 3.06 0.39
N LEU A 78 -6.42 2.56 1.04
CA LEU A 78 -5.07 2.51 0.49
C LEU A 78 -5.01 1.65 -0.78
N ALA A 79 -5.65 0.49 -0.80
CA ALA A 79 -5.73 -0.32 -2.03
C ALA A 79 -6.39 0.42 -3.20
N GLY A 80 -7.40 1.26 -2.91
CA GLY A 80 -7.99 2.14 -3.91
C GLY A 80 -7.05 3.27 -4.36
N LEU A 81 -6.27 3.83 -3.43
CA LEU A 81 -5.28 4.86 -3.71
C LEU A 81 -4.15 4.32 -4.59
N LEU A 82 -3.59 3.14 -4.28
CA LEU A 82 -2.65 2.43 -5.15
C LEU A 82 -3.24 2.20 -6.54
N PHE A 83 -4.49 1.73 -6.63
CA PHE A 83 -5.09 1.49 -7.96
C PHE A 83 -5.21 2.78 -8.77
N PHE A 84 -5.60 3.87 -8.12
CA PHE A 84 -5.62 5.19 -8.73
C PHE A 84 -4.23 5.58 -9.23
N ASP A 85 -3.20 5.44 -8.37
CA ASP A 85 -1.80 5.72 -8.68
C ASP A 85 -1.33 4.92 -9.90
N VAL A 86 -1.53 3.60 -9.90
CA VAL A 86 -1.21 2.73 -11.04
C VAL A 86 -1.85 3.21 -12.34
N VAL A 87 -3.12 3.61 -12.31
CA VAL A 87 -3.85 4.10 -13.49
C VAL A 87 -3.38 5.48 -13.95
N THR A 88 -2.97 6.36 -13.04
CA THR A 88 -2.45 7.68 -13.43
C THR A 88 -1.00 7.62 -13.89
N THR A 89 -0.23 6.67 -13.37
CA THR A 89 1.22 6.60 -13.54
C THR A 89 1.62 5.75 -14.75
N PHE A 90 0.82 4.74 -15.16
CA PHE A 90 1.20 3.86 -16.29
C PHE A 90 1.31 4.58 -17.65
N ILE A 91 0.68 5.75 -17.80
CA ILE A 91 0.72 6.56 -19.03
C ILE A 91 1.88 7.56 -19.04
N LEU A 92 2.61 7.70 -17.93
CA LEU A 92 3.67 8.70 -17.80
C LEU A 92 4.97 8.20 -18.46
N PRO A 93 5.79 9.12 -19.01
CA PRO A 93 7.10 8.80 -19.57
C PRO A 93 8.13 8.56 -18.46
N MET A 94 7.94 7.52 -17.66
CA MET A 94 8.82 7.16 -16.55
C MET A 94 9.28 5.69 -16.64
N PRO A 95 10.45 5.35 -16.06
CA PRO A 95 10.92 3.98 -16.04
C PRO A 95 10.02 3.13 -15.13
N LEU A 96 9.05 2.45 -15.74
CA LEU A 96 8.15 1.53 -15.06
C LEU A 96 8.62 0.08 -15.25
N PRO A 97 8.37 -0.81 -14.27
CA PRO A 97 8.64 -2.22 -14.45
C PRO A 97 7.76 -2.80 -15.57
N PRO A 98 8.22 -3.86 -16.26
CA PRO A 98 7.42 -4.55 -17.27
C PRO A 98 6.06 -4.97 -16.70
N TYR A 99 5.00 -4.78 -17.50
CA TYR A 99 3.63 -5.10 -17.10
C TYR A 99 3.13 -4.35 -15.85
N PHE A 100 3.63 -3.13 -15.59
CA PHE A 100 3.27 -2.32 -14.42
C PHE A 100 1.77 -2.28 -14.10
N LEU A 101 0.91 -2.06 -15.10
CA LEU A 101 -0.54 -2.04 -14.91
C LEU A 101 -1.08 -3.39 -14.38
N ALA A 102 -0.62 -4.50 -14.95
CA ALA A 102 -1.05 -5.83 -14.53
C ALA A 102 -0.50 -6.17 -13.14
N TRP A 103 0.78 -5.90 -12.89
CA TRP A 103 1.41 -6.12 -11.59
C TRP A 103 0.74 -5.28 -10.49
N GLY A 104 0.50 -4.00 -10.74
CA GLY A 104 -0.13 -3.08 -9.79
C GLY A 104 -1.56 -3.51 -9.48
N THR A 105 -2.32 -3.92 -10.49
CA THR A 105 -3.68 -4.45 -10.31
C THR A 105 -3.67 -5.73 -9.47
N VAL A 106 -2.69 -6.62 -9.67
CA VAL A 106 -2.54 -7.83 -8.84
C VAL A 106 -2.22 -7.45 -7.39
N LEU A 107 -1.33 -6.49 -7.16
CA LEU A 107 -0.97 -6.03 -5.81
C LEU A 107 -2.19 -5.46 -5.06
N VAL A 108 -2.99 -4.61 -5.72
CA VAL A 108 -4.28 -4.13 -5.18
C VAL A 108 -5.18 -5.30 -4.75
N GLY A 109 -5.26 -6.35 -5.58
CA GLY A 109 -6.00 -7.56 -5.23
C GLY A 109 -5.49 -8.23 -3.94
N VAL A 110 -4.17 -8.30 -3.75
CA VAL A 110 -3.55 -8.85 -2.53
C VAL A 110 -3.82 -7.96 -1.33
N GLU A 111 -3.76 -6.64 -1.47
CA GLU A 111 -4.09 -5.67 -0.42
C GLU A 111 -5.54 -5.80 0.05
N LEU A 112 -6.49 -5.97 -0.89
CA LEU A 112 -7.90 -6.23 -0.58
C LEU A 112 -8.10 -7.58 0.13
N LEU A 113 -7.32 -8.61 -0.21
CA LEU A 113 -7.34 -9.88 0.53
C LEU A 113 -6.84 -9.70 1.97
N GLY A 114 -5.81 -8.87 2.18
CA GLY A 114 -5.34 -8.49 3.51
C GLY A 114 -6.38 -7.72 4.32
N ALA A 115 -7.07 -6.76 3.69
CA ALA A 115 -8.17 -6.03 4.30
C ALA A 115 -9.33 -6.96 4.69
N ARG A 116 -9.67 -7.92 3.82
CA ARG A 116 -10.67 -8.96 4.11
C ARG A 116 -10.25 -9.84 5.28
N ALA A 117 -8.97 -10.18 5.40
CA ALA A 117 -8.45 -10.96 6.53
C ALA A 117 -8.61 -10.19 7.85
N LEU A 118 -8.28 -8.89 7.88
CA LEU A 118 -8.54 -8.02 9.04
C LEU A 118 -10.01 -8.00 9.44
N TYR A 119 -10.92 -7.91 8.45
CA TYR A 119 -12.36 -7.90 8.71
C TYR A 119 -12.87 -9.23 9.29
N ARG A 120 -12.38 -10.36 8.79
CA ARG A 120 -12.74 -11.69 9.30
C ARG A 120 -12.34 -11.87 10.77
N GLU A 121 -11.16 -11.41 11.16
CA GLU A 121 -10.72 -11.48 12.55
C GLU A 121 -11.66 -10.70 13.49
N VAL A 122 -12.18 -9.54 13.06
CA VAL A 122 -13.20 -8.79 13.83
C VAL A 122 -14.47 -9.61 14.02
N GLN A 123 -14.93 -10.31 12.98
CA GLN A 123 -16.13 -11.14 13.07
C GLN A 123 -15.94 -12.34 14.01
N HIS A 124 -14.76 -12.95 13.99
CA HIS A 124 -14.44 -14.07 14.89
C HIS A 124 -14.43 -13.62 16.36
N GLU A 125 -13.89 -12.44 16.66
CA GLU A 125 -13.90 -11.87 18.02
C GLU A 125 -15.30 -11.49 18.51
N SER A 126 -16.24 -11.19 17.61
CA SER A 126 -17.62 -10.87 18.00
C SER A 126 -18.50 -12.08 18.33
N VAL A 127 -18.04 -13.29 17.98
CA VAL A 127 -18.79 -14.56 18.16
C VAL A 127 -18.22 -15.42 19.30
N ALA A 128 -16.99 -15.14 19.75
CA ALA A 128 -16.30 -15.81 20.85
C ALA A 128 -16.58 -15.13 22.19
#